data_AF-A0A364LK50-F1
#
_entry.id   AF-A0A364LK50-F1
#
_cell.length_a   1.000
_cell.length_b   1.000
_cell.length_c   1.000
_cell.angle_alpha   90.00
_cell.angle_beta   90.00
_cell.angle_gamma   90.00
#
_symmetry.space_group_name_H-M   'P 1'
#
loop_
_entity.id
_entity.type
_entity.pdbx_description
1 polymer ?
#
loop_
_entity_poly.entity_id
_entity_poly.type
_entity_poly.pdbx_seq_one_letter_code
_entity_poly.pdbx_strand_id
1 'polypeptide(L)'
;MNSKVFSQRFNSELAVLGFPEELAEKIKAVSKVFGVTRHLANAMIFGHLLPSSEQLDKIAQILEICPQWLSGATDRKKPYPVRKETETA
;
A
#
# COMPACT_ATOMS: atom_id res chain seq x y z
N MET A 1 -0.39 10.80 8.60
CA MET A 1 -0.65 10.04 7.35
C MET A 1 -0.86 11.04 6.23
N ASN A 2 -0.21 10.84 5.07
CA ASN A 2 -0.22 11.80 3.95
C ASN A 2 -0.42 11.05 2.64
N SER A 3 -1.47 11.39 1.88
CA SER A 3 -1.84 10.68 0.64
C SER A 3 -0.81 10.82 -0.48
N LYS A 4 -0.07 11.94 -0.55
CA LYS A 4 1.01 12.14 -1.53
C LYS A 4 2.22 11.27 -1.20
N VAL A 5 2.59 11.20 0.08
CA VAL A 5 3.69 10.34 0.53
C VAL A 5 3.32 8.87 0.33
N PHE A 6 2.07 8.52 0.65
CA PHE A 6 1.53 7.19 0.40
C PHE A 6 1.62 6.82 -1.07
N SER A 7 1.11 7.65 -1.98
CA SER A 7 1.15 7.32 -3.41
C SER A 7 2.57 7.18 -3.93
N GLN A 8 3.48 8.06 -3.52
CA GLN A 8 4.88 7.95 -3.90
C GLN A 8 5.49 6.61 -3.44
N ARG A 9 5.37 6.29 -2.14
CA ARG A 9 5.92 5.04 -1.57
C ARG A 9 5.26 3.82 -2.18
N PHE A 10 3.94 3.83 -2.31
CA PHE A 10 3.17 2.76 -2.92
C PHE A 10 3.64 2.50 -4.36
N ASN A 11 3.76 3.53 -5.20
CA ASN A 11 4.24 3.38 -6.57
C ASN A 11 5.68 2.86 -6.64
N SER A 12 6.56 3.27 -5.72
CA SER A 12 7.93 2.76 -5.66
C SER A 12 7.96 1.26 -5.36
N GLU A 13 7.17 0.79 -4.39
CA GLU A 13 7.12 -0.65 -4.06
C GLU A 13 6.47 -1.46 -5.19
N LEU A 14 5.43 -0.93 -5.85
CA LEU A 14 4.85 -1.56 -7.03
C LEU A 14 5.90 -1.74 -8.15
N ALA A 15 6.75 -0.74 -8.37
CA ALA A 15 7.83 -0.83 -9.36
C ALA A 15 8.88 -1.88 -8.98
N VAL A 16 9.26 -1.96 -7.69
CA VAL A 16 10.17 -2.99 -7.17
C VAL A 16 9.61 -4.40 -7.36
N LEU A 17 8.29 -4.57 -7.19
CA LEU A 17 7.60 -5.84 -7.41
C LEU A 17 7.36 -6.16 -8.90
N GLY A 18 7.80 -5.29 -9.82
CA GLY A 18 7.66 -5.50 -11.26
C GLY A 18 6.24 -5.29 -11.79
N PHE A 19 5.44 -4.45 -11.13
CA PHE A 19 4.13 -4.08 -11.67
C PHE A 19 4.29 -3.37 -13.02
N PRO A 20 3.28 -3.48 -13.92
CA PRO A 20 3.30 -2.80 -15.20
C PRO A 20 3.51 -1.28 -15.07
N GLU A 21 4.25 -0.70 -16.03
CA GLU A 21 4.40 0.75 -16.14
C GLU A 21 3.18 1.41 -16.80
N GLU A 22 2.54 0.70 -17.74
CA GLU A 22 1.31 1.16 -18.38
C GLU A 22 0.19 1.28 -17.34
N LEU A 23 -0.45 2.45 -17.31
CA LEU A 23 -1.36 2.84 -16.23
C LEU A 23 -2.59 1.93 -16.13
N ALA A 24 -3.24 1.58 -17.24
CA ALA A 24 -4.45 0.77 -17.22
C ALA A 24 -4.17 -0.66 -16.72
N GLU A 25 -3.09 -1.28 -17.17
CA GLU A 25 -2.64 -2.59 -16.69
C GLU A 25 -2.13 -2.52 -15.24
N LYS A 26 -1.47 -1.43 -14.83
CA LYS A 26 -1.09 -1.19 -13.44
C LYS A 26 -2.31 -1.12 -12.52
N ILE A 27 -3.33 -0.34 -12.88
CA ILE A 27 -4.58 -0.21 -12.12
C ILE A 27 -5.28 -1.58 -11.99
N LYS A 28 -5.31 -2.35 -13.09
CA LYS A 28 -5.90 -3.69 -13.12
C LYS A 28 -5.12 -4.68 -12.25
N ALA A 29 -3.79 -4.66 -12.32
CA ALA A 29 -2.92 -5.49 -11.48
C ALA A 29 -3.10 -5.15 -10.00
N VAL A 30 -3.09 -3.86 -9.64
CA VAL A 30 -3.31 -3.39 -8.26
C VAL A 30 -4.70 -3.81 -7.77
N SER A 31 -5.73 -3.61 -8.57
CA SER A 31 -7.10 -4.04 -8.24
C SER A 31 -7.16 -5.53 -7.92
N LYS A 32 -6.47 -6.37 -8.71
CA LYS A 32 -6.45 -7.82 -8.52
C LYS A 32 -5.61 -8.26 -7.33
N VAL A 33 -4.39 -7.73 -7.18
CA VAL A 33 -3.44 -8.15 -6.13
C VAL A 33 -3.92 -7.72 -4.75
N PHE A 34 -4.44 -6.51 -4.61
CA PHE A 34 -4.86 -5.96 -3.32
C PHE A 34 -6.36 -6.14 -3.03
N GLY A 35 -7.12 -6.76 -3.94
CA GLY A 35 -8.56 -7.01 -3.77
C GLY A 35 -9.39 -5.73 -3.66
N VAL A 36 -9.00 -4.68 -4.38
CA VAL A 36 -9.67 -3.36 -4.37
C VAL A 36 -10.35 -3.08 -5.71
N THR A 37 -11.31 -2.15 -5.73
CA THR A 37 -11.91 -1.71 -7.01
C THR A 37 -10.89 -0.93 -7.85
N ARG A 38 -11.06 -0.91 -9.18
CA ARG A 38 -10.19 -0.12 -10.08
C ARG A 38 -10.21 1.37 -9.76
N HIS A 39 -11.36 1.91 -9.37
CA HIS A 39 -11.50 3.30 -8.93
C HIS A 39 -10.63 3.58 -7.70
N LEU A 40 -10.63 2.66 -6.73
CA LEU A 40 -9.82 2.78 -5.53
C LEU A 40 -8.33 2.63 -5.83
N ALA A 41 -7.95 1.65 -6.66
CA ALA A 41 -6.59 1.47 -7.15
C ALA A 41 -6.07 2.76 -7.83
N ASN A 42 -6.86 3.33 -8.73
CA ASN A 42 -6.53 4.58 -9.40
C ASN A 42 -6.33 5.73 -8.39
N ALA A 43 -7.26 5.90 -7.45
CA ALA A 43 -7.16 6.95 -6.43
C ALA A 43 -5.91 6.80 -5.53
N MET A 44 -5.51 5.56 -5.21
CA MET A 44 -4.30 5.26 -4.44
C MET A 44 -3.02 5.53 -5.23
N ILE A 45 -2.96 5.12 -6.50
CA ILE A 45 -1.81 5.36 -7.39
C ILE A 45 -1.55 6.86 -7.55
N PHE A 46 -2.60 7.67 -7.68
CA PHE A 46 -2.47 9.12 -7.84
C PHE A 46 -2.42 9.91 -6.51
N GLY A 47 -2.64 9.25 -5.37
CA GLY A 47 -2.63 9.92 -4.06
C GLY A 47 -3.83 10.81 -3.79
N HIS A 48 -4.94 10.59 -4.50
CA HIS A 48 -6.22 11.25 -4.25
C HIS A 48 -6.91 10.70 -2.98
N LEU A 49 -6.56 9.47 -2.59
CA LEU A 49 -7.16 8.81 -1.44
C LEU A 49 -6.12 8.02 -0.66
N LEU A 50 -6.24 8.06 0.67
CA LEU A 50 -5.49 7.23 1.60
C LEU A 50 -6.42 6.08 2.06
N PRO A 51 -6.01 4.81 1.94
CA PRO A 51 -6.84 3.67 2.33
C PRO A 51 -7.19 3.71 3.83
N SER A 52 -8.28 3.04 4.22
CA SER A 52 -8.61 2.87 5.64
C SER A 52 -7.49 2.10 6.37
N SER A 53 -7.41 2.20 7.70
CA SER A 53 -6.37 1.50 8.48
C SER A 53 -6.32 -0.01 8.20
N GLU A 54 -7.48 -0.66 8.06
CA GLU A 54 -7.56 -2.08 7.73
C GLU A 54 -7.06 -2.38 6.31
N GLN A 55 -7.42 -1.56 5.34
CA GLN A 55 -6.96 -1.70 3.96
C GLN A 55 -5.46 -1.44 3.84
N LEU A 56 -4.97 -0.41 4.53
CA LEU A 56 -3.56 -0.09 4.60
C LEU A 56 -2.75 -1.25 5.19
N ASP A 57 -3.25 -1.89 6.24
CA ASP A 57 -2.61 -3.05 6.86
C ASP A 57 -2.54 -4.23 5.87
N LYS A 58 -3.63 -4.54 5.16
CA LYS A 58 -3.66 -5.59 4.12
C LYS A 58 -2.69 -5.30 2.98
N ILE A 59 -2.64 -4.06 2.49
CA ILE A 59 -1.70 -3.64 1.44
C ILE A 59 -0.27 -3.79 1.94
N ALA A 60 0.01 -3.28 3.14
CA ALA A 60 1.33 -3.32 3.75
C ALA A 60 1.81 -4.76 4.00
N GLN A 61 0.89 -5.67 4.35
CA GLN A 61 1.17 -7.09 4.48
C GLN A 61 1.59 -7.72 3.15
N ILE A 62 0.85 -7.47 2.07
CA ILE A 62 1.17 -7.98 0.73
C ILE A 62 2.51 -7.43 0.22
N LEU A 63 2.78 -6.16 0.52
CA LEU A 63 4.05 -5.51 0.18
C LEU A 63 5.20 -5.87 1.15
N GLU A 64 4.92 -6.58 2.24
CA GLU A 64 5.87 -6.92 3.31
C GLU A 64 6.62 -5.71 3.93
N ILE A 65 5.95 -4.55 4.01
CA ILE A 65 6.50 -3.29 4.55
C ILE A 65 5.66 -2.73 5.70
N CYS A 66 6.23 -1.89 6.55
CA CYS A 66 5.49 -1.27 7.66
C CYS A 66 4.35 -0.33 7.17
N PRO A 67 3.09 -0.49 7.66
CA PRO A 67 1.96 0.36 7.25
C PRO A 67 2.12 1.83 7.69
N GLN A 68 2.82 2.09 8.81
CA GLN A 68 3.11 3.46 9.24
C GLN A 68 4.09 4.14 8.29
N TRP A 69 5.06 3.41 7.75
CA TRP A 69 5.94 3.93 6.72
C TRP A 69 5.18 4.11 5.40
N LEU A 70 4.40 3.13 4.98
CA LEU A 70 3.62 3.22 3.75
C LEU A 70 2.67 4.44 3.75
N SER A 71 1.99 4.73 4.86
CA SER A 71 1.10 5.90 4.99
C SER A 71 1.78 7.25 5.18
N GLY A 72 3.11 7.29 5.26
CA GLY A 72 3.87 8.50 5.57
C GLY A 72 3.71 8.99 7.01
N ALA A 73 3.34 8.12 7.95
CA ALA A 73 3.30 8.45 9.38
C ALA A 73 4.69 8.40 10.03
N THR A 74 5.64 7.68 9.42
CA THR A 74 7.05 7.65 9.82
C THR A 74 7.96 7.60 8.60
N ASP A 75 9.16 8.15 8.69
CA ASP A 75 10.16 8.07 7.62
C ASP A 75 11.05 6.82 7.72
N ARG A 76 10.94 6.07 8.82
CA ARG A 76 11.73 4.85 9.03
C ARG A 76 11.10 3.69 8.27
N LYS A 77 11.68 3.32 7.11
CA LYS A 77 11.30 2.09 6.40
C LYS A 77 11.67 0.90 7.28
N LYS A 78 10.67 0.08 7.58
CA LYS A 78 10.82 -1.16 8.36
C LYS A 78 10.06 -2.27 7.63
N PRO A 79 10.48 -3.55 7.79
CA PRO A 79 9.67 -4.67 7.32
C PRO A 79 8.29 -4.63 7.98
N TYR A 80 7.30 -5.27 7.35
CA TYR A 80 5.99 -5.45 7.96
C TYR A 80 6.18 -6.07 9.35
N PRO A 81 5.61 -5.49 10.42
CA PRO A 81 5.74 -6.08 11.73
C PRO A 81 5.14 -7.47 11.66
N VAL A 82 5.94 -8.51 11.90
CA VAL A 82 5.41 -9.84 12.22
C VAL A 82 4.42 -9.58 13.34
N ARG A 83 3.14 -9.87 13.11
CA ARG A 83 2.12 -9.77 14.16
C ARG A 83 2.66 -10.65 15.28
N LYS A 84 3.22 -10.02 16.33
CA LYS A 84 3.22 -10.65 17.64
C LYS A 84 1.74 -10.86 17.88
N GLU A 85 1.30 -12.11 17.83
CA GLU A 85 0.01 -12.50 18.38
C GLU A 85 -0.17 -11.67 19.64
N THR A 86 -1.16 -10.79 19.63
CA THR A 86 -1.66 -10.24 20.86
C THR A 86 -2.24 -11.44 21.61
N GLU A 87 -1.38 -12.14 22.35
CA GLU A 87 -1.70 -12.69 23.65
C GLU A 87 -2.33 -11.54 24.44
N THR A 88 -3.65 -11.47 24.38
CA THR A 88 -4.44 -10.84 25.42
C THR A 88 -5.14 -11.97 26.13
N ALA A 89 -4.57 -12.26 27.31
CA ALA A 89 -5.11 -13.09 28.36
C ALA A 89 -6.48 -12.62 28.86
#